data_AF-A0A645G038-F1
#
_entry.id   AF-A0A645G038-F1
#
_cell.length_a   1.000
_cell.length_b   1.000
_cell.length_c   1.000
_cell.angle_alpha   90.00
_cell.angle_beta   90.00
_cell.angle_gamma   90.00
#
_symmetry.space_group_name_H-M   'P 1'
#
loop_
_entity.id
_entity.type
_entity.pdbx_description
1 polymer ?
#
loop_
_entity_poly.entity_id
_entity_poly.type
_entity_poly.pdbx_seq_one_letter_code
_entity_poly.pdbx_strand_id
1 'polypeptide(L)'
;MNTTSSRKLTSIRLNSNLYEHLNRLAKKDNRSFNNYVETLLSYASDFSEPNKETKIAIEKSRKERKSAERFTDIDSLITSLEE
;
A
#
# COMPACT_ATOMS: atom_id res chain seq x y z
N MET A 1 8.18 10.02 13.94
CA MET A 1 6.89 9.66 13.30
C MET A 1 6.06 8.87 14.30
N ASN A 2 4.97 9.43 14.83
CA ASN A 2 4.00 8.67 15.63
C ASN A 2 2.87 8.23 14.71
N THR A 3 2.95 6.99 14.20
CA THR A 3 1.97 6.39 13.28
C THR A 3 1.04 5.41 14.00
N THR A 4 0.70 5.68 15.27
CA THR A 4 -0.28 4.89 16.01
C THR A 4 -1.69 5.17 15.49
N SER A 5 -2.01 4.59 14.34
CA SER A 5 -3.39 4.41 13.90
C SER A 5 -4.15 3.62 14.97
N SER A 6 -5.32 4.10 15.37
CA SER A 6 -6.17 3.45 16.37
C SER A 6 -6.74 2.16 15.78
N ARG A 7 -6.13 1.02 16.11
CA ARG A 7 -6.65 -0.29 15.70
C ARG A 7 -7.75 -0.76 16.63
N LYS A 8 -8.86 -1.21 16.06
CA LYS A 8 -9.95 -1.86 16.81
C LYS A 8 -9.76 -3.37 16.78
N LEU A 9 -9.78 -4.01 17.95
CA LEU A 9 -9.80 -5.46 18.04
C LEU A 9 -11.15 -5.97 17.50
N THR A 10 -11.10 -6.81 16.47
CA THR A 10 -12.29 -7.42 15.87
C THR A 10 -12.12 -8.93 15.86
N SER A 11 -13.12 -9.66 16.33
CA SER A 11 -13.14 -11.12 16.27
C SER A 11 -13.97 -11.55 15.06
N ILE A 12 -13.34 -12.28 14.13
CA ILE A 12 -13.98 -12.83 12.93
C ILE A 12 -13.85 -14.34 13.00
N ARG A 13 -14.98 -15.05 12.89
CA ARG A 13 -14.96 -16.51 12.74
C ARG A 13 -14.72 -16.87 11.29
N LEU A 14 -13.70 -17.69 11.06
CA LEU A 14 -13.36 -18.25 9.76
C LEU A 14 -13.54 -19.76 9.80
N ASN A 15 -13.92 -20.35 8.67
CA ASN A 15 -13.83 -21.80 8.49
C ASN A 15 -12.36 -22.23 8.65
N SER A 16 -12.10 -23.37 9.30
CA SER A 16 -10.74 -23.87 9.56
C SER A 16 -9.90 -24.02 8.29
N ASN A 17 -10.49 -24.50 7.18
CA ASN A 17 -9.78 -24.65 5.90
C ASN A 17 -9.38 -23.27 5.32
N LEU A 18 -10.26 -22.28 5.48
CA LEU A 18 -9.97 -20.90 5.04
C LEU A 18 -8.86 -20.28 5.89
N TYR A 19 -8.90 -20.48 7.21
CA TYR A 19 -7.85 -20.00 8.11
C TYR A 19 -6.47 -20.53 7.71
N GLU A 20 -6.35 -21.85 7.50
CA GLU A 20 -5.08 -22.48 7.11
C GLU A 20 -4.59 -21.99 5.74
N HIS A 21 -5.51 -21.83 4.79
CA HIS A 21 -5.18 -21.30 3.48
C HIS A 21 -4.59 -19.88 3.58
N LEU A 22 -5.25 -18.98 4.31
CA LEU A 22 -4.81 -17.60 4.49
C LEU A 22 -3.50 -17.51 5.29
N ASN A 23 -3.32 -18.37 6.30
CA ASN A 23 -2.09 -18.43 7.11
C ASN A 23 -0.87 -18.83 6.27
N ARG A 24 -1.04 -19.79 5.36
CA ARG A 24 0.02 -20.18 4.41
C ARG A 24 0.39 -19.04 3.46
N LEU A 25 -0.59 -18.27 2.97
CA LEU A 25 -0.34 -17.11 2.13
C LEU A 25 0.36 -15.98 2.91
N ALA A 26 -0.09 -15.69 4.13
CA ALA A 26 0.56 -14.70 4.99
C ALA A 26 2.04 -15.03 5.24
N LYS A 27 2.36 -16.30 5.51
CA LYS A 27 3.75 -16.78 5.66
C LYS A 27 4.55 -16.65 4.37
N LYS A 28 3.96 -16.99 3.21
CA LYS A 28 4.61 -16.85 1.90
C LYS A 28 5.01 -15.39 1.63
N ASP A 29 4.20 -14.44 2.06
CA ASP A 29 4.42 -13.01 1.88
C ASP A 29 5.26 -12.38 3.01
N ASN A 30 5.78 -13.18 3.96
CA ASN A 30 6.50 -12.72 5.16
C ASN A 30 5.71 -11.69 5.99
N ARG A 31 4.38 -11.85 6.07
CA ARG A 31 3.47 -10.96 6.79
C ARG A 31 2.82 -11.66 7.98
N SER A 32 2.49 -10.90 9.02
CA SER A 32 1.62 -11.42 10.07
C SER A 32 0.22 -11.71 9.51
N PHE A 33 -0.44 -12.73 10.06
CA PHE A 33 -1.80 -13.11 9.64
C PHE A 33 -2.76 -11.92 9.67
N ASN A 34 -2.72 -11.13 10.75
CA ASN A 34 -3.58 -9.94 10.88
C ASN A 34 -3.30 -8.90 9.80
N ASN A 35 -2.02 -8.61 9.51
CA ASN A 35 -1.67 -7.65 8.45
C ASN A 35 -2.10 -8.14 7.06
N TYR A 36 -1.97 -9.45 6.81
CA TYR A 36 -2.42 -10.07 5.57
C TYR A 36 -3.94 -9.94 5.41
N VAL A 37 -4.71 -10.31 6.43
CA VAL A 37 -6.18 -10.20 6.42
C VAL A 37 -6.63 -8.75 6.30
N GLU A 38 -6.00 -7.82 7.02
CA GLU A 38 -6.31 -6.39 6.92
C GLU A 38 -6.08 -5.86 5.50
N THR A 39 -4.96 -6.22 4.86
CA THR A 39 -4.69 -5.84 3.46
C THR A 39 -5.73 -6.44 2.51
N LEU A 40 -6.09 -7.71 2.70
CA LEU A 40 -7.07 -8.39 1.86
C LEU A 40 -8.47 -7.77 1.98
N LEU A 41 -8.89 -7.44 3.21
CA LEU A 41 -10.17 -6.76 3.45
C LEU A 41 -10.17 -5.35 2.86
N SER A 42 -9.07 -4.60 3.01
CA SER A 42 -8.94 -3.29 2.40
C SER A 42 -9.02 -3.35 0.87
N TYR A 43 -8.38 -4.34 0.25
CA TYR A 43 -8.48 -4.56 -1.18
C TYR A 43 -9.90 -4.96 -1.61
N ALA A 44 -10.52 -5.94 -0.93
CA ALA A 44 -11.84 -6.43 -1.30
C ALA A 44 -12.98 -5.41 -1.07
N SER A 45 -12.77 -4.44 -0.18
CA SER A 45 -13.73 -3.36 0.10
C SER A 45 -13.44 -2.07 -0.66
N ASP A 46 -12.47 -2.07 -1.58
CA ASP A 46 -11.93 -0.87 -2.24
C ASP A 46 -11.52 0.23 -1.25
N PHE A 47 -11.18 -0.14 -0.02
CA PHE A 47 -10.62 0.74 1.00
C PHE A 47 -9.11 0.95 0.75
N SER A 48 -8.76 1.34 -0.47
CA SER A 48 -7.42 1.77 -0.87
C SER A 48 -7.36 3.28 -0.93
N GLU A 49 -7.61 3.93 0.20
CA GLU A 49 -7.46 5.38 0.29
C GLU A 49 -5.97 5.73 0.46
N PRO A 50 -5.34 6.47 -0.47
CA PRO A 50 -3.96 6.88 -0.30
C PRO A 50 -3.81 7.69 0.98
N ASN A 51 -2.70 7.47 1.71
CA ASN A 51 -2.46 8.22 2.94
C ASN A 51 -2.34 9.74 2.64
N LYS A 52 -2.42 10.57 3.68
CA LYS A 52 -2.41 12.04 3.53
C LYS A 52 -1.20 12.54 2.73
N GLU A 53 -0.02 11.97 2.99
CA GLU A 53 1.22 12.33 2.31
C GLU A 53 1.17 11.98 0.82
N THR A 54 0.71 10.78 0.47
CA THR A 54 0.53 10.33 -0.91
C THR A 54 -0.49 11.20 -1.65
N LYS A 55 -1.61 11.57 -1.01
CA LYS A 55 -2.59 12.49 -1.61
C LYS A 55 -1.99 13.84 -1.93
N ILE A 56 -1.23 14.42 -1.01
CA ILE A 56 -0.55 15.71 -1.19
C ILE A 56 0.46 15.61 -2.34
N ALA A 57 1.26 14.54 -2.39
CA ALA A 57 2.22 14.32 -3.47
C ALA A 57 1.55 14.20 -4.85
N ILE A 58 0.43 13.47 -4.94
CA ILE A 58 -0.38 13.37 -6.18
C ILE A 58 -0.91 14.73 -6.60
N GLU A 59 -1.45 15.52 -5.66
CA GLU A 59 -1.98 16.85 -5.97
C GLU A 59 -0.88 17.80 -6.45
N LYS A 60 0.28 17.80 -5.78
CA LYS A 60 1.46 18.57 -6.17
C LYS A 60 1.93 18.19 -7.58
N SER A 61 2.11 16.90 -7.84
CA SER A 61 2.49 16.39 -9.16
C SER A 61 1.49 16.78 -10.26
N ARG A 62 0.17 16.76 -9.99
CA ARG A 62 -0.84 17.21 -10.96
C ARG A 62 -0.74 18.71 -11.28
N LYS A 63 -0.44 19.55 -10.30
CA LYS A 63 -0.23 21.00 -10.51
C LYS A 63 1.06 21.28 -11.29
N GLU A 64 2.12 20.54 -10.98
CA GLU A 64 3.45 20.69 -11.58
C GLU A 64 3.60 19.96 -12.92
N ARG A 65 2.59 19.18 -13.36
CA ARG A 65 2.64 18.37 -14.60
C ARG A 65 3.04 19.14 -15.85
N LYS A 66 2.74 20.44 -15.92
CA LYS A 66 3.11 21.30 -17.05
C LYS A 66 4.60 21.72 -17.03
N SER A 67 5.20 21.84 -15.85
CA SER A 67 6.60 22.20 -15.63
C SER A 67 7.50 21.02 -15.30
N ALA A 68 6.93 19.83 -15.15
CA ALA A 68 7.66 18.60 -14.85
C ALA A 68 8.57 18.21 -16.01
N GLU A 69 9.80 17.78 -15.67
CA GLU A 69 10.72 17.20 -16.62
C GLU A 69 10.13 15.94 -17.27
N ARG A 70 10.42 15.78 -18.56
CA ARG A 70 9.95 14.65 -19.35
C ARG A 70 11.16 13.93 -19.89
N PHE A 71 11.17 12.63 -19.66
CA PHE A 71 12.23 11.75 -20.11
C PHE A 71 11.68 10.88 -21.23
N THR A 72 12.44 10.76 -22.32
CA THR A 72 12.10 9.91 -23.46
C THR A 72 12.80 8.56 -23.42
N ASP A 73 13.83 8.42 -22.58
CA ASP A 73 14.56 7.18 -22.35
C ASP A 73 14.75 6.92 -20.85
N ILE A 74 15.06 5.67 -20.52
CA ILE A 74 15.18 5.19 -19.14
C ILE A 74 16.50 5.64 -18.50
N ASP A 75 17.59 5.70 -19.26
CA ASP A 75 18.92 6.04 -18.74
C ASP A 75 18.98 7.51 -18.30
N SER A 76 18.34 8.42 -19.05
CA SER A 76 18.20 9.82 -18.64
C SER A 76 17.34 9.98 -17.38
N LEU A 77 16.28 9.17 -17.22
CA LEU A 77 15.46 9.19 -16.01
C LEU A 77 16.28 8.72 -14.80
N ILE A 78 17.00 7.61 -14.92
CA ILE A 78 17.79 7.05 -13.81
C ILE A 78 18.89 8.04 -13.40
N THR A 79 19.59 8.64 -14.37
CA THR A 79 20.64 9.64 -14.11
C THR A 79 20.10 10.81 -13.30
N SER A 80 18.90 11.33 -13.63
CA SER A 80 18.27 12.44 -12.88
C SER A 80 17.83 12.09 -11.45
N LEU A 81 17.70 10.80 -11.13
CA LEU A 81 17.30 10.31 -9.80
C LEU A 81 18.50 9.98 -8.90
N GLU A 82 19.68 9.82 -9.49
CA GLU A 82 20.92 9.51 -8.78
C GLU A 82 21.73 10.76 -8.39
N GLU A 83 21.40 11.93 -8.97
CA GLU A 83 21.90 13.26 -8.56
C GLU A 83 21.16 13.83 -7.33
#